data_AF-A0A923CMV8-F1
#
_entry.id   AF-A0A923CMV8-F1
#
_cell.length_a   1.000
_cell.length_b   1.000
_cell.length_c   1.000
_cell.angle_alpha   90.00
_cell.angle_beta   90.00
_cell.angle_gamma   90.00
#
_symmetry.space_group_name_H-M   'P 1'
#
loop_
_entity.id
_entity.type
_entity.pdbx_description
1 polymer ?
#
loop_
_entity_poly.entity_id
_entity_poly.type
_entity_poly.pdbx_seq_one_letter_code
_entity_poly.pdbx_strand_id
1 'polypeptide(L)'
;MSKRDKNLYLQDIVDCIVKISKYTNKLTFADFAKEPIIIDAVIRNLEIIGEAAKNIPQEYKSAPQSRDWRKKVQIMACRQAFLGD
;
A
#
# COMPACT_ATOMS: atom_id res chain seq x y z
N MET A 1 19.07 1.06 -15.91
CA MET A 1 18.17 1.04 -14.74
C MET A 1 17.86 -0.40 -14.40
N SER A 2 18.36 -0.90 -13.27
CA SER A 2 18.11 -2.28 -12.83
C SER A 2 16.61 -2.52 -12.68
N LYS A 3 16.11 -3.66 -13.16
CA LYS A 3 14.73 -4.12 -12.92
C LYS A 3 14.55 -4.15 -11.40
N ARG A 4 13.79 -3.21 -10.83
CA ARG A 4 13.39 -3.29 -9.43
C ARG A 4 12.68 -4.63 -9.23
N ASP A 5 13.06 -5.33 -8.17
CA ASP A 5 12.42 -6.59 -7.83
C ASP A 5 10.92 -6.33 -7.58
N LYS A 6 10.06 -7.17 -8.15
CA LYS A 6 8.60 -7.01 -8.10
C LYS A 6 8.10 -6.96 -6.65
N ASN A 7 8.82 -7.63 -5.76
CA ASN A 7 8.57 -7.64 -4.32
C ASN A 7 8.68 -6.25 -3.68
N LEU A 8 9.56 -5.38 -4.20
CA LEU A 8 9.74 -4.02 -3.67
C LEU A 8 8.50 -3.14 -3.92
N TYR A 9 7.80 -3.31 -5.06
CA TYR A 9 6.58 -2.55 -5.32
C TYR A 9 5.44 -2.95 -4.38
N LEU A 10 5.33 -4.24 -4.04
CA LEU A 10 4.34 -4.70 -3.07
C LEU A 10 4.68 -4.18 -1.67
N GLN A 11 5.95 -4.18 -1.30
CA GLN A 11 6.41 -3.62 -0.03
C GLN A 11 6.11 -2.12 0.07
N ASP A 12 6.42 -1.34 -0.98
CA ASP A 12 6.13 0.11 -1.03
C ASP A 12 4.64 0.38 -0.78
N ILE A 13 3.75 -0.43 -1.36
CA ILE A 13 2.30 -0.31 -1.16
C ILE A 13 1.91 -0.59 0.29
N VAL A 14 2.42 -1.68 0.87
CA VAL A 14 2.13 -2.06 2.26
C VAL A 14 2.61 -0.99 3.22
N ASP A 15 3.84 -0.50 3.04
CA ASP A 15 4.43 0.54 3.89
C ASP A 15 3.62 1.84 3.84
N CYS A 16 3.16 2.24 2.65
CA CYS A 16 2.31 3.42 2.47
C CYS A 16 0.95 3.26 3.16
N ILE A 17 0.31 2.09 3.04
CA ILE A 17 -0.96 1.80 3.73
C ILE A 17 -0.79 1.87 5.25
N VAL A 18 0.28 1.28 5.79
CA VAL A 18 0.58 1.33 7.23
C VAL A 18 0.79 2.77 7.70
N LYS A 19 1.51 3.60 6.93
CA LYS A 19 1.69 5.03 7.24
C LYS A 19 0.36 5.78 7.25
N ILE A 20 -0.46 5.64 6.21
CA ILE A 20 -1.78 6.28 6.13
C ILE A 20 -2.65 5.88 7.34
N SER A 21 -2.67 4.60 7.69
CA SER A 21 -3.44 4.13 8.84
C SER A 21 -2.92 4.72 10.15
N LYS A 22 -1.60 4.82 10.35
CA LYS A 22 -1.01 5.46 11.54
C LYS A 22 -1.34 6.94 11.66
N TYR A 23 -1.41 7.67 10.54
CA TYR A 23 -1.72 9.10 10.56
C TYR A 23 -3.20 9.36 10.84
N THR A 24 -4.09 8.47 10.38
CA THR A 24 -5.54 8.70 10.41
C THR A 24 -6.26 7.97 11.54
N ASN A 25 -5.66 6.98 12.21
CA ASN A 25 -6.36 6.12 13.18
C ASN A 25 -6.91 6.84 14.43
N LYS A 26 -6.40 8.02 14.76
CA LYS A 26 -6.80 8.81 15.93
C LYS A 26 -7.59 10.06 15.57
N LEU A 27 -7.90 10.25 14.29
CA LEU A 27 -8.58 11.44 13.79
C LEU A 27 -10.00 11.07 13.37
N THR A 28 -10.97 11.88 13.77
CA THR A 28 -12.24 11.89 13.05
C THR A 28 -12.04 12.54 11.68
N PHE A 29 -13.01 12.38 10.77
CA PHE A 29 -12.95 13.07 9.49
C PHE A 29 -12.88 14.61 9.66
N ALA A 30 -13.59 15.16 10.64
CA ALA A 30 -13.59 16.60 10.91
C ALA A 30 -12.23 17.09 11.44
N ASP A 31 -11.52 16.26 12.22
CA ASP A 31 -10.16 16.57 12.67
C ASP A 31 -9.18 16.47 11.51
N PHE A 32 -9.25 15.39 10.72
CA PHE A 32 -8.41 15.20 9.54
C PHE A 32 -8.53 16.35 8.53
N ALA A 33 -9.75 16.85 8.29
CA ALA A 33 -9.99 17.96 7.37
C ALA A 33 -9.32 19.28 7.79
N LYS A 34 -8.89 19.40 9.05
CA LYS A 34 -8.19 20.57 9.60
C LYS A 34 -6.68 20.40 9.68
N GLU A 35 -6.15 19.23 9.30
CA GLU A 35 -4.74 18.87 9.43
C GLU A 35 -4.05 18.83 8.05
N PRO A 36 -3.66 19.99 7.47
CA PRO A 36 -3.13 20.07 6.10
C PRO A 36 -1.86 19.21 5.91
N ILE A 37 -1.00 19.15 6.92
CA ILE A 37 0.22 18.32 6.88
C ILE A 37 -0.13 16.84 6.76
N ILE A 38 -1.17 16.38 7.47
CA ILE A 38 -1.60 14.98 7.43
C ILE A 38 -2.28 14.67 6.10
N ILE A 39 -3.09 15.60 5.58
CA ILE A 39 -3.69 15.49 4.24
C ILE A 39 -2.60 15.32 3.18
N ASP A 40 -1.60 16.20 3.16
CA ASP A 40 -0.49 16.14 2.21
C ASP A 40 0.30 14.83 2.33
N ALA A 41 0.56 14.37 3.56
CA ALA A 41 1.20 13.09 3.81
C ALA A 41 0.37 11.92 3.27
N VAL A 42 -0.95 11.93 3.44
CA VAL A 42 -1.85 10.88 2.91
C VAL A 42 -1.85 10.89 1.38
N ILE A 43 -1.99 12.07 0.75
CA ILE A 43 -1.96 12.22 -0.71
C ILE A 43 -0.64 11.67 -1.27
N ARG A 44 0.49 12.05 -0.67
CA ARG A 44 1.81 11.57 -1.11
C ARG A 44 1.94 10.04 -1.04
N ASN A 45 1.44 9.41 0.03
CA ASN A 45 1.47 7.95 0.14
C ASN A 45 0.53 7.29 -0.89
N LEU A 46 -0.61 7.89 -1.23
CA LEU A 46 -1.49 7.41 -2.28
C LEU A 46 -0.86 7.50 -3.67
N GLU A 47 -0.10 8.57 -3.97
CA GLU A 47 0.66 8.68 -5.22
C GLU A 47 1.69 7.56 -5.37
N ILE A 48 2.45 7.28 -4.31
CA ILE A 48 3.46 6.20 -4.29
C ILE A 48 2.78 4.85 -4.52
N ILE A 49 1.65 4.60 -3.87
CA ILE A 49 0.83 3.39 -4.10
C ILE A 49 0.42 3.30 -5.57
N GLY A 50 -0.08 4.39 -6.15
CA GLY A 50 -0.50 4.43 -7.54
C GLY A 50 0.64 4.12 -8.52
N GLU A 51 1.83 4.66 -8.25
CA GLU A 51 3.01 4.40 -9.06
C GLU A 51 3.52 2.97 -8.92
N ALA A 52 3.56 2.44 -7.70
CA ALA A 52 3.91 1.05 -7.45
C ALA A 52 2.92 0.08 -8.12
N ALA A 53 1.61 0.37 -8.06
CA ALA A 53 0.56 -0.46 -8.63
C ALA A 53 0.63 -0.56 -10.18
N LYS A 54 1.10 0.49 -10.87
CA LYS A 54 1.34 0.45 -12.32
C LYS A 54 2.40 -0.58 -12.69
N ASN A 55 3.43 -0.70 -11.87
CA ASN A 55 4.59 -1.55 -12.10
C ASN A 55 4.38 -3.02 -11.68
N ILE A 56 3.26 -3.35 -11.04
CA ILE A 56 2.88 -4.74 -10.74
C ILE A 56 2.53 -5.48 -12.06
N PRO A 57 3.16 -6.63 -12.34
CA PRO A 57 2.89 -7.42 -13.54
C PRO A 57 1.42 -7.84 -13.66
N GLN A 58 0.94 -7.91 -14.89
CA GLN A 58 -0.46 -8.27 -15.19
C GLN A 58 -0.84 -9.65 -14.68
N GLU A 59 0.11 -10.59 -14.55
CA GLU A 59 -0.09 -11.92 -13.96
C GLU A 59 -0.70 -11.86 -12.54
N TYR A 60 -0.37 -10.83 -11.76
CA TYR A 60 -0.99 -10.60 -10.43
C TYR A 60 -2.37 -9.94 -10.53
N LYS A 61 -2.64 -9.22 -11.62
CA LYS A 61 -3.91 -8.52 -11.90
C LYS A 61 -4.96 -9.46 -12.51
N SER A 62 -4.53 -10.50 -13.23
CA SER A 62 -5.38 -11.42 -14.01
C SER A 62 -5.85 -12.66 -13.25
N ALA A 63 -5.62 -12.78 -11.94
CA ALA A 63 -6.14 -13.91 -11.16
C ALA A 63 -7.69 -13.88 -11.16
N PRO A 64 -8.40 -14.93 -11.65
CA PRO A 64 -9.86 -14.91 -11.90
C PRO A 64 -10.78 -14.84 -10.66
N GLN A 65 -10.28 -14.46 -9.49
CA GLN A 65 -11.06 -14.38 -8.24
C GLN A 65 -10.98 -12.98 -7.59
N SER A 66 -11.03 -11.96 -8.45
CA SER A 66 -10.69 -10.54 -8.21
C SER A 66 -11.70 -9.73 -7.38
N ARG A 67 -12.34 -10.30 -6.35
CA ARG A 67 -13.11 -9.50 -5.38
C ARG A 67 -12.34 -9.11 -4.10
N ASP A 68 -11.14 -9.65 -3.88
CA ASP A 68 -10.44 -9.44 -2.61
C ASP A 68 -8.91 -9.28 -2.74
N TRP A 69 -8.49 -8.40 -3.66
CA TRP A 69 -7.08 -8.01 -3.78
C TRP A 69 -6.53 -7.42 -2.47
N ARG A 70 -7.39 -6.76 -1.67
CA ARG A 70 -7.06 -6.22 -0.34
C ARG A 70 -6.66 -7.33 0.64
N LYS A 71 -7.43 -8.43 0.73
CA LYS A 71 -7.03 -9.57 1.56
C LYS A 71 -5.77 -10.25 1.06
N LYS A 72 -5.55 -10.36 -0.27
CA LYS A 72 -4.31 -10.98 -0.77
C LYS A 72 -3.06 -10.16 -0.47
N VAL A 73 -3.09 -8.83 -0.62
CA VAL A 73 -1.96 -7.97 -0.21
C VAL A 73 -1.68 -8.13 1.28
N GLN A 74 -2.73 -8.18 2.11
CA GLN A 74 -2.58 -8.33 3.56
C GLN A 74 -2.05 -9.73 3.97
N ILE A 75 -2.51 -10.80 3.30
CA ILE A 75 -2.03 -12.17 3.52
C ILE A 75 -0.60 -12.34 3.01
N MET A 76 -0.24 -11.73 1.87
CA MET A 76 1.12 -11.76 1.34
C MET A 76 2.09 -10.93 2.18
N ALA A 77 1.65 -9.76 2.69
CA ALA A 77 2.40 -8.97 3.66
C ALA A 77 2.62 -9.74 4.97
N CYS A 78 1.60 -10.45 5.48
CA CYS A 78 1.77 -11.34 6.63
C CYS A 78 2.72 -12.51 6.33
N ARG A 79 2.70 -13.07 5.11
CA ARG A 79 3.57 -14.19 4.74
C ARG A 79 5.05 -13.79 4.61
N GLN A 80 5.34 -12.57 4.16
CA GLN A 80 6.71 -12.05 4.09
C GLN A 80 7.24 -11.59 5.46
N ALA A 81 6.37 -11.17 6.38
CA ALA A 81 6.76 -10.83 7.76
C ALA A 81 7.11 -12.06 8.63
N PHE A 82 6.77 -13.29 8.21
CA PHE A 82 6.95 -14.53 8.97
C PHE A 82 7.86 -15.58 8.30
N LEU A 83 8.50 -15.26 7.17
CA LEU A 83 9.48 -16.13 6.51
C LEU A 83 10.86 -15.44 6.41
N GLY A 84 11.22 -14.73 7.48
CA GLY A 84 12.60 -14.37 7.79
C GLY A 84 13.20 -15.43 8.72
N ASP A 85 13.45 -16.61 8.16
CA ASP A 85 14.53 -17.54 8.51
C ASP A 85 15.08 -18.09 7.19
#